data_AF-A0A932A8D6-F1
#
_entry.id   AF-A0A932A8D6-F1
#
_cell.length_a   1.000
_cell.length_b   1.000
_cell.length_c   1.000
_cell.angle_alpha   90.00
_cell.angle_beta   90.00
_cell.angle_gamma   90.00
#
_symmetry.space_group_name_H-M   'P 1'
#
loop_
_entity.id
_entity.type
_entity.pdbx_description
1 polymer ?
#
loop_
_entity_poly.entity_id
_entity_poly.type
_entity_poly.pdbx_seq_one_letter_code
_entity_poly.pdbx_strand_id
1 'polypeptide(L)' 'MPRKKSGSRKYGKKASSEVRTEMRHFKQKKHGSLVKSRKQAIAIGLSKARQKGAKVPRKAA' A
#
# COMPACT_ATOMS: atom_id res chain seq x y z
N MET A 1 -13.93 -14.60 -27.52
CA MET A 1 -13.52 -14.77 -26.10
C MET A 1 -12.75 -13.54 -25.64
N PRO A 2 -13.03 -12.95 -24.47
CA PRO A 2 -12.28 -11.77 -24.00
C PRO A 2 -10.81 -12.14 -23.78
N ARG A 3 -9.89 -11.38 -24.40
CA ARG A 3 -8.43 -11.59 -24.29
C ARG A 3 -8.02 -11.53 -22.81
N LYS A 4 -7.38 -12.59 -22.31
CA LYS A 4 -6.84 -12.65 -20.94
C LYS A 4 -5.84 -11.51 -20.77
N LYS A 5 -6.16 -10.49 -19.95
CA LYS A 5 -5.28 -9.33 -19.70
C LYS A 5 -3.91 -9.80 -19.21
N SER A 6 -2.90 -9.68 -20.07
CA SER A 6 -1.52 -10.14 -19.89
C SER A 6 -0.69 -9.17 -19.04
N GLY A 7 -1.21 -8.74 -17.89
CA GLY A 7 -0.51 -7.84 -16.99
C GLY A 7 -0.80 -8.16 -15.54
N SER A 8 0.04 -8.98 -14.91
CA SER A 8 -0.05 -9.17 -13.46
C SER A 8 0.23 -7.83 -12.78
N ARG A 9 -0.64 -7.39 -11.87
CA ARG A 9 -0.40 -6.14 -11.14
C ARG A 9 0.91 -6.24 -10.36
N LYS A 10 1.72 -5.17 -10.39
CA LYS A 10 2.97 -5.06 -9.62
C LYS A 10 2.72 -5.16 -8.11
N TYR A 11 1.61 -4.60 -7.64
CA TYR A 11 1.12 -4.72 -6.27
C TYR A 11 -0.15 -5.57 -6.23
N GLY A 12 -0.27 -6.43 -5.22
CA GLY A 12 -1.48 -7.24 -5.00
C GLY A 12 -2.65 -6.39 -4.48
N LYS A 13 -3.88 -6.90 -4.65
CA LYS A 13 -5.10 -6.24 -4.14
C LYS A 13 -5.00 -5.92 -2.63
N LYS A 14 -4.48 -6.87 -1.84
CA LYS A 14 -4.23 -6.71 -0.40
C LYS A 14 -3.32 -5.51 -0.10
N ALA A 15 -2.23 -5.35 -0.85
CA ALA A 15 -1.31 -4.23 -0.69
C ALA A 15 -1.97 -2.88 -0.99
N SER A 16 -2.77 -2.82 -2.06
CA SER A 16 -3.55 -1.62 -2.39
C SER A 16 -4.56 -1.27 -1.30
N SER A 17 -5.22 -2.26 -0.69
CA SER A 17 -6.16 -2.05 0.41
C SER A 17 -5.47 -1.49 1.67
N GLU A 18 -4.33 -2.04 2.08
CA GLU A 18 -3.57 -1.54 3.25
C GLU A 18 -3.14 -0.09 3.06
N VAL A 19 -2.59 0.25 1.89
CA VAL A 19 -2.21 1.64 1.56
C VAL A 19 -3.44 2.55 1.57
N ARG A 20 -4.58 2.09 1.04
CA ARG A 20 -5.83 2.87 1.06
C ARG A 20 -6.31 3.15 2.48
N THR A 21 -6.25 2.16 3.37
CA THR A 21 -6.62 2.31 4.78
C THR A 21 -5.70 3.30 5.48
N GLU A 22 -4.38 3.16 5.31
CA GLU A 22 -3.41 4.08 5.92
C GLU A 22 -3.58 5.51 5.39
N MET A 23 -3.83 5.66 4.09
CA MET A 23 -4.13 6.94 3.47
C MET A 23 -5.42 7.57 4.00
N ARG A 24 -6.45 6.77 4.31
CA ARG A 24 -7.68 7.27 4.94
C ARG A 24 -7.41 7.75 6.36
N HIS A 25 -6.64 7.00 7.14
CA HIS A 25 -6.26 7.40 8.50
C HIS A 25 -5.43 8.69 8.51
N PHE A 26 -4.48 8.81 7.57
CA PHE A 26 -3.73 10.04 7.36
C PHE A 26 -4.64 11.23 7.05
N LYS A 27 -5.58 11.09 6.10
CA LYS A 27 -6.55 12.15 5.76
C LYS A 27 -7.46 12.53 6.93
N GLN A 28 -7.80 11.57 7.78
CA GLN A 28 -8.62 11.77 8.99
C GLN A 28 -7.81 12.29 10.18
N LYS A 29 -6.52 12.61 10.01
CA LYS A 29 -5.61 13.07 11.07
C LYS A 29 -5.53 12.10 12.27
N LYS A 30 -5.82 10.80 12.07
CA LYS A 30 -5.78 9.77 13.13
C LYS A 30 -4.38 9.51 13.69
N HIS A 31 -3.34 9.90 12.96
CA HIS A 31 -1.95 9.76 13.38
C HIS A 31 -1.37 11.02 14.03
N GLY A 32 -2.17 12.08 14.22
CA GLY A 32 -1.69 13.35 14.78
C GLY A 32 -0.45 13.89 14.04
N SER A 33 0.58 14.26 14.80
CA SER A 33 1.87 14.76 14.31
C SER A 33 2.88 13.66 13.94
N LEU A 34 2.57 12.38 14.15
CA LEU A 34 3.49 11.26 13.93
C LEU A 34 3.74 10.98 12.45
N VAL A 35 2.69 11.09 11.63
CA VAL A 35 2.78 10.90 10.18
C VAL A 35 2.66 12.26 9.52
N LYS A 36 3.81 12.86 9.22
CA LYS A 36 3.90 14.24 8.72
C LYS A 36 3.71 14.33 7.20
N SER A 37 3.81 13.20 6.48
CA SER A 37 3.75 13.20 5.03
C SER A 37 2.96 12.03 4.45
N ARG A 38 2.35 12.29 3.29
CA ARG A 38 1.68 11.28 2.47
C ARG A 38 2.63 10.13 2.08
N LYS A 39 3.90 10.46 1.79
CA LYS A 39 4.95 9.48 1.46
C LYS A 39 5.18 8.52 2.64
N GLN A 40 5.23 9.04 3.86
CA GLN A 40 5.35 8.24 5.08
C GLN A 40 4.13 7.35 5.31
N ALA A 41 2.90 7.86 5.11
CA ALA A 41 1.69 7.05 5.20
C ALA A 41 1.69 5.89 4.18
N ILE A 42 2.09 6.15 2.94
CA ILE A 42 2.22 5.11 1.91
C ILE A 42 3.28 4.09 2.31
N ALA A 43 4.43 4.53 2.84
CA ALA A 43 5.48 3.64 3.30
C ALA A 43 5.01 2.72 4.45
N ILE A 44 4.26 3.27 5.43
CA ILE A 44 3.67 2.48 6.52
C ILE A 44 2.67 1.45 5.97
N GLY A 45 1.77 1.86 5.07
CA GLY A 45 0.81 0.96 4.43
C GLY A 45 1.48 -0.16 3.64
N LEU A 46 2.56 0.13 2.91
CA LEU A 46 3.35 -0.87 2.19
C LEU A 46 4.13 -1.81 3.14
N SER A 47 4.63 -1.32 4.27
CA SER A 47 5.28 -2.15 5.30
C SER A 47 4.29 -3.10 5.96
N LYS A 48 3.09 -2.63 6.34
CA LYS A 48 1.99 -3.47 6.85
C LYS A 48 1.59 -4.54 5.82
N ALA A 49 1.49 -4.16 4.54
CA ALA A 49 1.21 -5.09 3.46
C ALA A 49 2.27 -6.20 3.35
N ARG A 50 3.56 -5.88 3.49
CA ARG A 50 4.63 -6.89 3.50
C ARG A 50 4.51 -7.84 4.69
N GLN A 51 4.30 -7.31 5.90
CA GLN A 51 4.12 -8.12 7.11
C GLN A 51 2.92 -9.08 6.99
N LYS A 52 1.85 -8.64 6.34
CA LYS A 52 0.65 -9.46 6.06
C LYS A 52 0.79 -10.42 4.88
N GLY A 53 1.99 -10.57 4.31
CA GLY A 53 2.24 -11.48 3.17
C GLY A 53 1.58 -11.04 1.85
N ALA A 54 1.22 -9.76 1.70
CA ALA A 54 0.69 -9.27 0.45
C ALA A 54 1.80 -9.15 -0.62
N LYS A 55 1.43 -9.32 -1.90
CA LYS A 55 2.35 -9.09 -3.03
C LYS A 55 2.80 -7.63 -3.06
N VAL A 56 3.99 -7.37 -2.58
CA VAL A 56 4.69 -6.07 -2.64
C VAL A 56 6.07 -6.31 -3.23
N PRO A 57 6.50 -5.55 -4.26
CA PRO A 57 7.84 -5.64 -4.80
C PRO A 57 8.91 -5.47 -3.71
N ARG A 58 9.99 -6.24 -3.85
CA ARG A 58 11.19 -6.09 -3.02
C ARG A 58 11.76 -4.68 -3.24
N LYS A 59 12.36 -4.12 -2.19
CA LYS A 59 13.16 -2.91 -2.36
C LYS A 59 14.31 -3.27 -3.30
N ALA A 60 14.64 -2.39 -4.25
CA ALA A 60 15.92 -2.51 -4.95
C ALA A 60 17.02 -2.40 -3.89
N ALA A 61 18.07 -3.22 -4.03
CA ALA A 61 19.27 -3.13 -3.21
C ALA A 61 19.99 -1.80 -3.47
#